data_AF-A0A6S6R921-F1
#
_entry.id   AF-A0A6S6R921-F1
#
_cell.length_a   1.000
_cell.length_b   1.000
_cell.length_c   1.000
_cell.angle_alpha   90.00
_cell.angle_beta   90.00
_cell.angle_gamma   90.00
#
_symmetry.space_group_name_H-M   'P 1'
#
loop_
_entity.id
_entity.type
_entity.pdbx_description
1 polymer ?
#
loop_
_entity_poly.entity_id
_entity_poly.type
_entity_poly.pdbx_seq_one_letter_code
_entity_poly.pdbx_strand_id
1 'polypeptide(L)'
;MNNETNNKKKKKSFLHLLFINMFGTGKQKLSMLEEEQMQGPIRNIVKNFKSNKISMTGLIVFILIFIGVIVGPFIFKLDLSYTETSQQNVAPGQSFLKVPKSLNGKAEQISVGPTFSIAVTDDGQLYMWGKTKISKTINLKYVPKQMGKIVRVSAGYDHILALNEEGKLFAWGSDRQRQCAIPSDVAGLTNIVDIVAGYQCSVVLTADGKSYFFGNSSNNDYLTAHPYQGQLTKVAITSDAVMGLTKDGQAVYLGSQKNSYNKVPEFKSKIIDIATTASTMAAVDDQGQVYVWGNVSERGEGRFPAFDEKITSLQGGRYHYAALTENGNVYAWGYDNYNQATVPDKVTDADIKAVYTGFYQNYAITEDGSVLPWGLKGYILGSDELGRDILNRIVNGGRMSMTIGAISVVISTFIGVIIGSLSGFFGGKVDMVLQRVVEIVSALPFLPFAMILSALLGNSLTSTQRIYLMMVVLGVLQWPSLSRLVRAQVLAAREMEFVTAAKAVGIKSMTIVFKHILPNVISVIIVSATLDFATCMLIEATLSYLGFGVPAPQPTWGNMLYGSNNSIVIQNFWWRWVFTSIILGICVICINLTGDGLRDAIDPKSQER
;
A
#
# COMPACT_ATOMS: atom_id res chain seq x y z
N MET A 1 -3.81 -42.96 42.54
CA MET A 1 -4.73 -41.82 42.70
C MET A 1 -3.93 -40.57 42.98
N ASN A 2 -3.78 -39.69 41.99
CA ASN A 2 -3.88 -38.23 42.11
C ASN A 2 -3.37 -37.59 40.81
N ASN A 3 -4.33 -37.11 40.02
CA ASN A 3 -4.11 -36.26 38.86
C ASN A 3 -3.85 -34.83 39.35
N GLU A 4 -2.63 -34.32 39.15
CA GLU A 4 -2.37 -32.88 39.19
C GLU A 4 -2.71 -32.27 37.81
N THR A 5 -3.84 -31.58 37.73
CA THR A 5 -4.18 -30.73 36.58
C THR A 5 -3.55 -29.35 36.73
N ASN A 6 -2.59 -29.11 35.85
CA ASN A 6 -1.79 -27.90 35.66
C ASN A 6 -2.68 -26.72 35.21
N ASN A 7 -2.97 -25.77 36.10
CA ASN A 7 -3.84 -24.63 35.81
C ASN A 7 -3.03 -23.44 35.26
N LYS A 8 -2.78 -23.42 33.94
CA LYS A 8 -2.20 -22.27 33.23
C LYS A 8 -3.20 -21.10 33.20
N LYS A 9 -2.96 -20.06 34.02
CA LYS A 9 -3.62 -18.75 33.91
C LYS A 9 -3.37 -18.15 32.51
N LYS A 10 -4.37 -18.19 31.62
CA LYS A 10 -4.39 -17.42 30.37
C LYS A 10 -4.39 -15.91 30.71
N LYS A 11 -3.31 -15.20 30.35
CA LYS A 11 -3.31 -13.72 30.33
C LYS A 11 -4.42 -13.25 29.39
N LYS A 12 -5.44 -12.58 29.93
CA LYS A 12 -6.55 -12.04 29.15
C LYS A 12 -6.03 -10.88 28.29
N SER A 13 -6.32 -10.92 26.98
CA SER A 13 -5.96 -9.85 26.03
C SER A 13 -6.56 -8.50 26.44
N PHE A 14 -5.85 -7.40 26.17
CA PHE A 14 -6.32 -6.03 26.39
C PHE A 14 -7.71 -5.79 25.79
N LEU A 15 -7.99 -6.34 24.60
CA LEU A 15 -9.30 -6.30 23.96
C LEU A 15 -10.39 -6.99 24.79
N HIS A 16 -10.07 -8.10 25.45
CA HIS A 16 -11.04 -8.82 26.29
C HIS A 16 -11.33 -8.08 27.61
N LEU A 17 -10.32 -7.42 28.19
CA LEU A 17 -10.49 -6.55 29.36
C LEU A 17 -11.28 -5.28 29.01
N LEU A 18 -11.03 -4.69 27.84
CA LEU A 18 -11.79 -3.57 27.31
C LEU A 18 -13.26 -3.96 27.12
N PHE A 19 -13.53 -5.13 26.51
CA PHE A 19 -14.89 -5.65 26.31
C PHE A 19 -15.64 -5.88 27.63
N ILE A 20 -15.01 -6.49 28.65
CA ILE A 20 -15.67 -6.73 29.94
C ILE A 20 -15.99 -5.41 30.66
N ASN A 21 -15.11 -4.42 30.60
CA ASN A 21 -15.36 -3.10 31.22
C ASN A 21 -16.37 -2.23 30.46
N MET A 22 -16.66 -2.56 29.20
CA MET A 22 -17.69 -1.91 28.38
C MET A 22 -19.04 -2.61 28.44
N PHE A 23 -19.10 -3.94 28.63
CA PHE A 23 -20.33 -4.74 28.55
C PHE A 23 -20.73 -5.45 29.86
N GLY A 24 -19.98 -5.29 30.94
CA GLY A 24 -20.30 -5.91 32.24
C GLY A 24 -21.59 -5.33 32.85
N THR A 25 -22.69 -6.07 32.73
CA THR A 25 -23.95 -5.84 33.44
C THR A 25 -23.97 -6.68 34.73
N GLY A 26 -24.20 -6.03 35.89
CA GLY A 26 -24.33 -6.77 37.15
C GLY A 26 -24.65 -5.93 38.38
N LYS A 27 -25.97 -5.83 38.67
CA LYS A 27 -26.67 -5.57 39.97
C LYS A 27 -26.50 -4.16 40.58
N GLN A 28 -27.50 -3.46 41.11
CA GLN A 28 -28.82 -3.79 41.68
C GLN A 28 -29.75 -2.56 41.48
N LYS A 29 -31.06 -2.74 41.36
CA LYS A 29 -32.05 -1.64 41.36
C LYS A 29 -32.03 -0.96 42.75
N LEU A 30 -31.55 0.27 42.80
CA LEU A 30 -31.80 1.23 43.88
C LEU A 30 -32.75 2.32 43.33
N SER A 31 -33.50 2.97 44.23
CA SER A 31 -34.40 4.08 43.92
C SER A 31 -33.68 5.14 43.05
N MET A 32 -34.25 5.50 41.89
CA MET A 32 -33.65 6.50 40.98
C MET A 32 -33.30 7.81 41.68
N LEU A 33 -34.08 8.20 42.69
CA LEU A 33 -33.92 9.45 43.43
C LEU A 33 -32.73 9.41 44.42
N GLU A 34 -32.30 8.23 44.87
CA GLU A 34 -31.15 8.09 45.79
C GLU A 34 -29.82 7.87 45.04
N GLU A 35 -29.84 7.28 43.83
CA GLU A 35 -28.64 7.15 42.99
C GLU A 35 -28.23 8.50 42.35
N GLU A 36 -29.19 9.37 42.01
CA GLU A 36 -28.93 10.69 41.42
C GLU A 36 -28.21 11.66 42.37
N GLN A 37 -28.44 11.55 43.69
CA GLN A 37 -27.77 12.40 44.68
C GLN A 37 -26.36 11.90 45.08
N MET A 38 -26.02 10.64 44.78
CA MET A 38 -24.78 9.98 45.24
C MET A 38 -23.71 9.79 44.15
N GLN A 39 -23.99 10.11 42.88
CA GLN A 39 -23.04 9.98 41.77
C GLN A 39 -22.72 11.33 41.13
N GLY A 40 -21.42 11.65 40.99
CA GLY A 40 -20.99 12.90 40.36
C GLY A 40 -21.48 13.02 38.89
N PRO A 41 -21.69 14.24 38.35
CA PRO A 41 -22.29 14.47 37.03
C PRO A 41 -21.62 13.70 35.88
N ILE A 42 -20.28 13.59 35.92
CA ILE A 42 -19.50 12.86 34.91
C ILE A 42 -19.79 11.35 34.93
N ARG A 43 -20.03 10.76 36.11
CA ARG A 43 -20.31 9.33 36.25
C ARG A 43 -21.66 8.97 35.63
N ASN A 44 -22.66 9.84 35.78
CA ASN A 44 -23.98 9.69 35.15
C ASN A 44 -23.87 9.80 33.62
N ILE A 45 -23.13 10.79 33.10
CA ILE A 45 -22.87 10.92 31.65
C ILE A 45 -22.21 9.64 31.10
N VAL A 46 -21.20 9.10 31.78
CA VAL A 46 -20.53 7.87 31.33
C VAL A 46 -21.47 6.66 31.37
N LYS A 47 -22.31 6.53 32.40
CA LYS A 47 -23.31 5.45 32.51
C LYS A 47 -24.33 5.56 31.37
N ASN A 48 -24.83 6.75 31.11
CA ASN A 48 -25.79 7.04 30.03
C ASN A 48 -25.18 6.74 28.66
N PHE A 49 -23.97 7.24 28.40
CA PHE A 49 -23.25 6.97 27.16
C PHE A 49 -23.05 5.47 26.92
N LYS A 50 -22.64 4.73 27.96
CA LYS A 50 -22.45 3.26 27.88
C LYS A 50 -23.75 2.51 27.61
N SER A 51 -24.90 3.05 28.00
CA SER A 51 -26.20 2.44 27.71
C SER A 51 -26.62 2.59 26.24
N ASN A 52 -26.10 3.60 25.52
CA ASN A 52 -26.35 3.78 24.10
C ASN A 52 -25.49 2.81 23.27
N LYS A 53 -26.08 1.68 22.89
CA LYS A 53 -25.41 0.62 22.13
C LYS A 53 -24.89 1.08 20.76
N ILE A 54 -25.58 2.01 20.10
CA ILE A 54 -25.21 2.50 18.77
C ILE A 54 -23.93 3.34 18.88
N SER A 55 -23.91 4.29 19.80
CA SER A 55 -22.74 5.15 20.04
C SER A 55 -21.54 4.36 20.58
N MET A 56 -21.78 3.37 21.45
CA MET A 56 -20.72 2.47 21.91
C MET A 56 -20.12 1.65 20.78
N THR A 57 -20.94 1.15 19.85
CA THR A 57 -20.45 0.44 18.66
C THR A 57 -19.63 1.37 17.77
N GLY A 58 -20.11 2.59 17.53
CA GLY A 58 -19.38 3.63 16.81
C GLY A 58 -18.01 3.91 17.42
N LEU A 59 -17.95 4.14 18.73
CA LEU A 59 -16.71 4.39 19.45
C LEU A 59 -15.72 3.23 19.33
N ILE A 60 -16.18 1.99 19.50
CA ILE A 60 -15.32 0.80 19.41
C ILE A 60 -14.71 0.68 18.01
N VAL A 61 -15.53 0.82 16.97
CA VAL A 61 -15.05 0.73 15.58
C VAL A 61 -14.09 1.87 15.26
N PHE A 62 -14.39 3.10 15.70
CA PHE A 62 -13.48 4.23 15.55
C PHE A 62 -12.13 3.97 16.23
N ILE A 63 -12.13 3.47 17.47
CA ILE A 63 -10.89 3.15 18.20
C ILE A 63 -10.08 2.08 17.46
N LEU A 64 -10.72 1.05 16.91
CA LEU A 64 -10.03 0.03 16.12
C LEU A 64 -9.37 0.61 14.87
N ILE A 65 -10.07 1.49 14.14
CA ILE A 65 -9.51 2.20 12.98
C ILE A 65 -8.37 3.11 13.42
N PHE A 66 -8.56 3.89 14.49
CA PHE A 66 -7.57 4.80 15.04
C PHE A 66 -6.28 4.07 15.44
N ILE A 67 -6.38 2.97 16.19
CA ILE A 67 -5.24 2.12 16.53
C ILE A 67 -4.59 1.57 15.27
N GLY A 68 -5.38 1.10 14.31
CA GLY A 68 -4.90 0.58 13.03
C GLY A 68 -4.06 1.60 12.26
N VAL A 69 -4.47 2.86 12.20
CA VAL A 69 -3.72 3.91 11.46
C VAL A 69 -2.55 4.49 12.25
N ILE A 70 -2.57 4.44 13.58
CA ILE A 70 -1.46 4.91 14.41
C ILE A 70 -0.35 3.85 14.52
N VAL A 71 -0.73 2.59 14.73
CA VAL A 71 0.23 1.48 14.90
C VAL A 71 0.64 0.87 13.55
N GLY A 72 -0.28 0.82 12.59
CA GLY A 72 -0.05 0.21 11.28
C GLY A 72 1.18 0.74 10.54
N PRO A 73 1.50 2.05 10.52
CA PRO A 73 2.70 2.58 9.86
C PRO A 73 4.05 2.01 10.35
N PHE A 74 4.10 1.44 11.56
CA PHE A 74 5.31 0.77 12.05
C PHE A 74 5.53 -0.59 11.38
N ILE A 75 4.47 -1.23 10.90
CA ILE A 75 4.47 -2.50 10.18
C ILE A 75 4.51 -2.23 8.67
N PHE A 76 3.61 -1.37 8.20
CA PHE A 76 3.47 -0.94 6.82
C PHE A 76 4.27 0.35 6.61
N LYS A 77 5.58 0.21 6.47
CA LYS A 77 6.46 1.35 6.17
C LYS A 77 6.13 1.91 4.79
N LEU A 78 6.01 3.22 4.71
CA LEU A 78 5.71 3.92 3.46
C LEU A 78 7.00 4.49 2.86
N ASP A 79 7.29 4.10 1.63
CA ASP A 79 8.26 4.78 0.78
C ASP A 79 7.49 5.67 -0.21
N LEU A 80 7.67 6.98 -0.09
CA LEU A 80 7.00 7.97 -0.92
C LEU A 80 7.56 8.03 -2.35
N SER A 81 8.80 7.58 -2.53
CA SER A 81 9.48 7.53 -3.83
C SER A 81 9.18 6.24 -4.61
N TYR A 82 8.55 5.25 -3.96
CA TYR A 82 8.32 3.95 -4.56
C TYR A 82 7.39 4.03 -5.77
N THR A 83 7.88 3.53 -6.90
CA THR A 83 7.13 3.28 -8.12
C THR A 83 7.55 1.95 -8.70
N GLU A 84 6.59 1.15 -9.15
CA GLU A 84 6.85 -0.09 -9.86
C GLU A 84 5.84 -0.29 -10.98
N THR A 85 6.30 -0.13 -12.22
CA THR A 85 5.46 -0.21 -13.42
C THR A 85 4.89 -1.62 -13.60
N SER A 86 5.68 -2.66 -13.29
CA SER A 86 5.25 -4.05 -13.43
C SER A 86 4.10 -4.45 -12.50
N GLN A 87 3.81 -3.62 -11.49
CA GLN A 87 2.76 -3.84 -10.51
C GLN A 87 1.64 -2.79 -10.62
N GLN A 88 1.50 -2.10 -11.75
CA GLN A 88 0.45 -1.08 -11.92
C GLN A 88 -0.95 -1.67 -11.97
N ASN A 89 -1.87 -1.04 -11.25
CA ASN A 89 -3.30 -1.34 -11.27
C ASN A 89 -3.60 -2.86 -11.13
N VAL A 90 -2.91 -3.52 -10.21
CA VAL A 90 -3.14 -4.93 -9.90
C VAL A 90 -4.39 -5.05 -9.05
N ALA A 91 -5.33 -5.88 -9.49
CA ALA A 91 -6.57 -6.13 -8.78
C ALA A 91 -6.33 -6.83 -7.42
N PRO A 92 -7.18 -6.58 -6.41
CA PRO A 92 -7.09 -7.20 -5.10
C PRO A 92 -6.96 -8.73 -5.14
N GLY A 93 -6.14 -9.27 -4.25
CA GLY A 93 -5.95 -10.69 -4.03
C GLY A 93 -4.49 -11.11 -3.92
N GLN A 94 -4.29 -12.30 -3.34
CA GLN A 94 -2.98 -12.89 -3.10
C GLN A 94 -2.81 -14.19 -3.90
N SER A 95 -2.92 -14.12 -5.23
CA SER A 95 -2.87 -15.30 -6.10
C SER A 95 -1.50 -15.59 -6.72
N PHE A 96 -0.50 -14.71 -6.54
CA PHE A 96 0.75 -14.80 -7.29
C PHE A 96 1.53 -16.07 -6.97
N LEU A 97 1.56 -16.49 -5.70
CA LEU A 97 2.26 -17.71 -5.26
C LEU A 97 1.34 -18.93 -5.12
N LYS A 98 0.08 -18.85 -5.60
CA LYS A 98 -0.88 -19.97 -5.49
C LYS A 98 -0.70 -20.96 -6.63
N VAL A 99 0.36 -21.77 -6.53
CA VAL A 99 0.67 -22.83 -7.49
C VAL A 99 -0.49 -23.86 -7.53
N PRO A 100 -0.95 -24.30 -8.72
CA PRO A 100 -1.97 -25.33 -8.84
C PRO A 100 -1.49 -26.66 -8.21
N LYS A 101 -2.29 -27.26 -7.32
CA LYS A 101 -1.90 -28.51 -6.64
C LYS A 101 -1.62 -29.67 -7.60
N SER A 102 -2.29 -29.70 -8.76
CA SER A 102 -2.10 -30.71 -9.80
C SER A 102 -0.75 -30.62 -10.53
N LEU A 103 -0.01 -29.54 -10.34
CA LEU A 103 1.32 -29.32 -10.91
C LEU A 103 2.44 -29.97 -10.07
N ASN A 104 2.21 -30.18 -8.78
CA ASN A 104 3.21 -30.79 -7.90
C ASN A 104 3.58 -32.20 -8.40
N GLY A 105 4.88 -32.47 -8.48
CA GLY A 105 5.43 -33.73 -8.99
C GLY A 105 5.49 -33.82 -10.52
N LYS A 106 5.05 -32.78 -11.24
CA LYS A 106 4.98 -32.79 -12.72
C LYS A 106 5.66 -31.60 -13.39
N ALA A 107 5.99 -30.56 -12.63
CA ALA A 107 6.59 -29.34 -13.18
C ALA A 107 7.98 -29.64 -13.75
N GLU A 108 8.18 -29.37 -15.03
CA GLU A 108 9.47 -29.49 -15.69
C GLU A 108 10.15 -28.12 -15.83
N GLN A 109 9.37 -27.08 -16.16
CA GLN A 109 9.87 -25.71 -16.22
C GLN A 109 8.80 -24.74 -15.73
N ILE A 110 9.24 -23.71 -14.99
CA ILE A 110 8.41 -22.57 -14.58
C ILE A 110 8.99 -21.29 -15.17
N SER A 111 8.13 -20.40 -15.64
CA SER A 111 8.51 -19.04 -16.04
C SER A 111 7.62 -18.01 -15.36
N VAL A 112 8.21 -16.90 -14.95
CA VAL A 112 7.62 -15.96 -13.99
C VAL A 112 7.46 -14.58 -14.63
N GLY A 113 6.21 -14.15 -14.80
CA GLY A 113 5.87 -12.79 -15.21
C GLY A 113 5.59 -11.86 -14.02
N PRO A 114 5.19 -10.60 -14.25
CA PRO A 114 5.00 -9.62 -13.18
C PRO A 114 3.94 -10.00 -12.16
N THR A 115 2.80 -10.48 -12.65
CA THR A 115 1.60 -10.74 -11.84
C THR A 115 1.06 -12.16 -12.03
N PHE A 116 1.70 -12.94 -12.90
CA PHE A 116 1.32 -14.29 -13.26
C PHE A 116 2.56 -15.17 -13.41
N SER A 117 2.35 -16.48 -13.42
CA SER A 117 3.41 -17.44 -13.74
C SER A 117 2.81 -18.57 -14.56
N ILE A 118 3.65 -19.19 -15.39
CA ILE A 118 3.29 -20.32 -16.24
C ILE A 118 4.28 -21.45 -16.02
N ALA A 119 3.80 -22.68 -16.04
CA ALA A 119 4.62 -23.87 -16.02
C ALA A 119 4.25 -24.80 -17.15
N VAL A 120 5.23 -25.58 -17.60
CA VAL A 120 5.04 -26.73 -18.48
C VAL A 120 5.47 -27.99 -17.75
N THR A 121 4.77 -29.08 -18.04
CA THR A 121 4.99 -30.42 -17.48
C THR A 121 5.67 -31.32 -18.52
N ASP A 122 6.17 -32.47 -18.10
CA ASP A 122 6.86 -33.45 -18.95
C ASP A 122 6.00 -34.00 -20.10
N ASP A 123 4.68 -34.08 -19.91
CA ASP A 123 3.67 -34.44 -20.92
C ASP A 123 3.22 -33.24 -21.79
N GLY A 124 3.79 -32.06 -21.55
CA GLY A 124 3.54 -30.83 -22.31
C GLY A 124 2.30 -30.06 -21.92
N GLN A 125 1.65 -30.38 -20.78
CA GLN A 125 0.52 -29.60 -20.27
C GLN A 125 0.96 -28.27 -19.66
N LEU A 126 0.18 -27.22 -19.92
CA LEU A 126 0.43 -25.87 -19.41
C LEU A 126 -0.41 -25.57 -18.16
N TYR A 127 0.23 -25.01 -17.15
CA TYR A 127 -0.41 -24.52 -15.93
C TYR A 127 -0.11 -23.04 -15.75
N MET A 128 -1.14 -22.23 -15.46
CA MET A 128 -0.98 -20.80 -15.24
C MET A 128 -1.72 -20.36 -13.98
N TRP A 129 -1.10 -19.47 -13.21
CA TRP A 129 -1.67 -18.91 -11.99
C TRP A 129 -1.28 -17.44 -11.80
N GLY A 130 -1.78 -16.80 -10.73
CA GLY A 130 -1.65 -15.37 -10.51
C GLY A 130 -2.81 -14.55 -11.12
N LYS A 131 -2.50 -13.39 -11.70
CA LYS A 131 -3.44 -12.47 -12.35
C LYS A 131 -3.12 -12.40 -13.85
N THR A 132 -3.79 -13.25 -14.61
CA THR A 132 -3.50 -13.45 -16.04
C THR A 132 -4.14 -12.42 -16.97
N LYS A 133 -5.05 -11.57 -16.44
CA LYS A 133 -5.77 -10.56 -17.21
C LYS A 133 -4.93 -9.28 -17.28
N ILE A 134 -4.44 -8.96 -18.47
CA ILE A 134 -3.58 -7.79 -18.73
C ILE A 134 -4.43 -6.55 -19.01
N SER A 135 -5.49 -6.70 -19.80
CA SER A 135 -6.40 -5.61 -20.17
C SER A 135 -7.86 -6.08 -20.21
N LYS A 136 -8.79 -5.23 -20.62
CA LYS A 136 -10.18 -5.65 -20.86
C LYS A 136 -10.27 -6.77 -21.90
N THR A 137 -9.41 -6.74 -22.91
CA THR A 137 -9.45 -7.61 -24.08
C THR A 137 -8.39 -8.72 -24.05
N ILE A 138 -7.31 -8.54 -23.29
CA ILE A 138 -6.18 -9.48 -23.25
C ILE A 138 -6.19 -10.25 -21.94
N ASN A 139 -6.24 -11.58 -22.05
CA ASN A 139 -6.07 -12.50 -20.94
C ASN A 139 -5.19 -13.68 -21.35
N LEU A 140 -4.06 -13.84 -20.66
CA LEU A 140 -3.03 -14.81 -20.98
C LEU A 140 -3.48 -16.26 -20.77
N LYS A 141 -4.55 -16.51 -20.01
CA LYS A 141 -5.10 -17.86 -19.84
C LYS A 141 -5.69 -18.43 -21.13
N TYR A 142 -6.00 -17.58 -22.12
CA TYR A 142 -6.53 -18.02 -23.41
C TYR A 142 -5.37 -18.35 -24.34
N VAL A 143 -4.91 -19.60 -24.23
CA VAL A 143 -3.77 -20.12 -25.01
C VAL A 143 -4.17 -20.41 -26.47
N PRO A 144 -3.22 -20.34 -27.43
CA PRO A 144 -3.44 -20.79 -28.79
C PRO A 144 -3.90 -22.25 -28.87
N LYS A 145 -4.67 -22.60 -29.90
CA LYS A 145 -5.12 -23.97 -30.17
C LYS A 145 -4.06 -24.74 -30.95
N GLN A 146 -4.11 -26.08 -30.87
CA GLN A 146 -3.30 -27.00 -31.70
C GLN A 146 -1.78 -26.75 -31.57
N MET A 147 -1.30 -26.56 -30.34
CA MET A 147 0.13 -26.30 -30.12
C MET A 147 1.00 -27.57 -30.09
N GLY A 148 0.40 -28.76 -30.02
CA GLY A 148 1.13 -30.01 -29.78
C GLY A 148 1.70 -30.06 -28.36
N LYS A 149 2.72 -30.90 -28.14
CA LYS A 149 3.41 -31.02 -26.86
C LYS A 149 4.36 -29.84 -26.65
N ILE A 150 4.05 -28.97 -25.68
CA ILE A 150 4.93 -27.86 -25.31
C ILE A 150 6.13 -28.40 -24.54
N VAL A 151 7.33 -27.91 -24.84
CA VAL A 151 8.59 -28.30 -24.17
C VAL A 151 9.27 -27.13 -23.46
N ARG A 152 8.92 -25.89 -23.81
CA ARG A 152 9.48 -24.69 -23.19
C ARG A 152 8.47 -23.55 -23.15
N VAL A 153 8.52 -22.76 -22.09
CA VAL A 153 7.70 -21.55 -21.92
C VAL A 153 8.54 -20.38 -21.40
N SER A 154 8.19 -19.17 -21.82
CA SER A 154 8.80 -17.94 -21.31
C SER A 154 7.74 -16.87 -21.10
N ALA A 155 7.61 -16.38 -19.86
CA ALA A 155 6.68 -15.34 -19.45
C ALA A 155 7.36 -13.97 -19.48
N GLY A 156 6.86 -13.10 -20.35
CA GLY A 156 7.30 -11.71 -20.44
C GLY A 156 6.47 -10.80 -19.55
N TYR A 157 6.57 -9.50 -19.81
CA TYR A 157 5.83 -8.49 -19.05
C TYR A 157 4.30 -8.62 -19.22
N ASP A 158 3.85 -8.79 -20.47
CA ASP A 158 2.42 -8.82 -20.82
C ASP A 158 2.10 -9.83 -21.94
N HIS A 159 3.03 -10.74 -22.23
CA HIS A 159 2.94 -11.79 -23.24
C HIS A 159 3.67 -13.06 -22.82
N ILE A 160 3.45 -14.13 -23.55
CA ILE A 160 4.08 -15.44 -23.33
C ILE A 160 4.57 -15.99 -24.66
N LEU A 161 5.75 -16.61 -24.63
CA LEU A 161 6.27 -17.47 -25.69
C LEU A 161 6.18 -18.94 -25.25
N ALA A 162 5.89 -19.83 -26.19
CA ALA A 162 5.96 -21.28 -25.99
C ALA A 162 6.60 -21.95 -27.21
N LEU A 163 7.36 -23.01 -26.96
CA LEU A 163 7.99 -23.84 -28.00
C LEU A 163 7.48 -25.27 -27.86
N ASN A 164 7.07 -25.90 -28.96
CA ASN A 164 6.67 -27.29 -28.96
C ASN A 164 7.83 -28.24 -29.35
N GLU A 165 7.61 -29.55 -29.21
CA GLU A 165 8.60 -30.58 -29.55
C GLU A 165 9.00 -30.62 -31.03
N GLU A 166 8.18 -30.04 -31.92
CA GLU A 166 8.44 -29.94 -33.36
C GLU A 166 9.31 -28.71 -33.71
N GLY A 167 9.70 -27.90 -32.72
CA GLY A 167 10.48 -26.67 -32.92
C GLY A 167 9.64 -25.46 -33.32
N LYS A 168 8.31 -25.55 -33.29
CA LYS A 168 7.39 -24.46 -33.65
C LYS A 168 7.19 -23.49 -32.49
N LEU A 169 7.36 -22.21 -32.78
CA LEU A 169 7.17 -21.11 -31.84
C LEU A 169 5.72 -20.61 -31.81
N PHE A 170 5.21 -20.35 -30.60
CA PHE A 170 3.92 -19.74 -30.34
C PHE A 170 4.10 -18.50 -29.47
N ALA A 171 3.32 -17.46 -29.73
CA ALA A 171 3.31 -16.23 -28.95
C ALA A 171 1.88 -15.71 -28.77
N TRP A 172 1.52 -15.28 -27.56
CA TRP A 172 0.22 -14.65 -27.30
C TRP A 172 0.27 -13.68 -26.13
N GLY A 173 -0.68 -12.74 -26.11
CA GLY A 173 -0.76 -11.69 -25.10
C GLY A 173 -0.85 -10.31 -25.76
N SER A 174 -0.17 -9.34 -25.17
CA SER A 174 -0.03 -8.01 -25.75
C SER A 174 0.87 -8.06 -26.98
N ASP A 175 0.42 -7.46 -28.08
CA ASP A 175 1.21 -7.32 -29.31
C ASP A 175 1.37 -5.85 -29.71
N ARG A 176 1.18 -4.93 -28.77
CA ARG A 176 1.23 -3.48 -29.01
C ARG A 176 2.55 -3.00 -29.59
N GLN A 177 3.63 -3.69 -29.27
CA GLN A 177 4.98 -3.41 -29.73
C GLN A 177 5.51 -4.52 -30.64
N ARG A 178 4.65 -5.36 -31.21
CA ARG A 178 5.02 -6.50 -32.06
C ARG A 178 5.77 -7.61 -31.33
N GLN A 179 5.67 -7.70 -30.01
CA GLN A 179 6.36 -8.72 -29.21
C GLN A 179 5.76 -10.14 -29.36
N CYS A 180 4.56 -10.26 -29.92
CA CYS A 180 3.95 -11.53 -30.32
C CYS A 180 3.95 -11.77 -31.84
N ALA A 181 4.29 -10.75 -32.64
CA ALA A 181 4.37 -10.85 -34.09
C ALA A 181 5.64 -11.60 -34.52
N ILE A 182 5.55 -12.93 -34.58
CA ILE A 182 6.66 -13.80 -34.97
C ILE A 182 7.10 -13.46 -36.42
N PRO A 183 8.35 -13.00 -36.63
CA PRO A 183 8.88 -12.72 -37.96
C PRO A 183 8.93 -13.97 -38.86
N SER A 184 8.84 -13.79 -40.18
CA SER A 184 8.82 -14.91 -41.14
C SER A 184 10.09 -15.75 -41.14
N ASP A 185 11.24 -15.11 -40.92
CA ASP A 185 12.55 -15.75 -40.78
C ASP A 185 12.66 -16.58 -39.49
N VAL A 186 11.93 -16.19 -38.43
CA VAL A 186 11.83 -16.97 -37.18
C VAL A 186 10.79 -18.10 -37.32
N ALA A 187 9.67 -17.85 -38.00
CA ALA A 187 8.59 -18.83 -38.17
C ALA A 187 9.03 -20.07 -38.96
N GLY A 188 10.04 -19.93 -39.83
CA GLY A 188 10.62 -21.03 -40.60
C GLY A 188 11.72 -21.82 -39.88
N LEU A 189 12.11 -21.43 -38.66
CA LEU A 189 13.15 -22.13 -37.90
C LEU A 189 12.61 -23.43 -37.30
N THR A 190 13.40 -24.49 -37.37
CA THR A 190 13.10 -25.80 -36.77
C THR A 190 14.09 -26.19 -35.67
N ASN A 191 15.18 -25.42 -35.51
CA ASN A 191 16.28 -25.70 -34.59
C ASN A 191 16.31 -24.72 -33.40
N ILE A 192 15.16 -24.21 -32.97
CA ILE A 192 15.05 -23.34 -31.80
C ILE A 192 15.37 -24.14 -30.53
N VAL A 193 16.26 -23.63 -29.68
CA VAL A 193 16.67 -24.29 -28.41
C VAL A 193 16.28 -23.48 -27.17
N ASP A 194 16.12 -22.16 -27.30
CA ASP A 194 15.68 -21.31 -26.19
C ASP A 194 14.82 -20.13 -26.65
N ILE A 195 13.96 -19.67 -25.75
CA ILE A 195 13.01 -18.58 -25.96
C ILE A 195 12.98 -17.68 -24.72
N VAL A 196 13.03 -16.36 -24.94
CA VAL A 196 13.06 -15.37 -23.86
C VAL A 196 12.05 -14.27 -24.15
N ALA A 197 11.03 -14.17 -23.30
CA ALA A 197 10.04 -13.10 -23.32
C ALA A 197 10.45 -12.00 -22.32
N GLY A 198 10.68 -10.78 -22.81
CA GLY A 198 11.16 -9.65 -22.01
C GLY A 198 10.12 -8.56 -21.79
N TYR A 199 10.60 -7.34 -21.54
CA TYR A 199 9.75 -6.14 -21.49
C TYR A 199 9.47 -5.64 -22.92
N GLN A 200 8.28 -5.93 -23.43
CA GLN A 200 7.83 -5.54 -24.78
C GLN A 200 8.68 -6.11 -25.94
N CYS A 201 9.44 -7.18 -25.69
CA CYS A 201 10.27 -7.82 -26.69
C CYS A 201 10.35 -9.34 -26.47
N SER A 202 10.86 -10.03 -27.48
CA SER A 202 11.02 -11.47 -27.54
C SER A 202 12.34 -11.80 -28.22
N VAL A 203 13.07 -12.79 -27.69
CA VAL A 203 14.28 -13.32 -28.29
C VAL A 203 14.19 -14.83 -28.44
N VAL A 204 14.67 -15.33 -29.57
CA VAL A 204 14.76 -16.76 -29.90
C VAL A 204 16.22 -17.10 -30.13
N LEU A 205 16.68 -18.21 -29.58
CA LEU A 205 18.03 -18.75 -29.78
C LEU A 205 17.94 -20.09 -30.51
N THR A 206 18.75 -20.26 -31.55
CA THR A 206 18.84 -21.50 -32.33
C THR A 206 20.05 -22.35 -31.92
N ALA A 207 20.00 -23.64 -32.24
CA ALA A 207 21.07 -24.60 -31.94
C ALA A 207 22.42 -24.24 -32.60
N ASP A 208 22.39 -23.57 -33.76
CA ASP A 208 23.60 -23.04 -34.41
C ASP A 208 24.17 -21.80 -33.69
N GLY A 209 23.49 -21.28 -32.66
CA GLY A 209 23.95 -20.19 -31.80
C GLY A 209 23.59 -18.80 -32.32
N LYS A 210 22.55 -18.69 -33.17
CA LYS A 210 22.03 -17.41 -33.66
C LYS A 210 20.88 -16.94 -32.80
N SER A 211 20.83 -15.64 -32.54
CA SER A 211 19.73 -15.01 -31.82
C SER A 211 18.90 -14.11 -32.72
N TYR A 212 17.58 -14.17 -32.55
CA TYR A 212 16.60 -13.39 -33.30
C TYR A 212 15.77 -12.58 -32.31
N PHE A 213 15.73 -11.26 -32.50
CA PHE A 213 14.99 -10.33 -31.65
C PHE A 213 13.78 -9.78 -32.42
N PHE A 214 12.63 -9.68 -31.75
CA PHE A 214 11.46 -8.98 -32.26
C PHE A 214 10.67 -8.31 -31.13
N GLY A 215 9.92 -7.27 -31.47
CA GLY A 215 9.20 -6.43 -30.52
C GLY A 215 9.72 -4.97 -30.53
N ASN A 216 9.81 -4.36 -29.34
CA ASN A 216 10.22 -2.97 -29.19
C ASN A 216 11.74 -2.76 -29.26
N SER A 217 12.29 -2.62 -30.47
CA SER A 217 13.72 -2.31 -30.67
C SER A 217 14.12 -0.89 -30.26
N SER A 218 13.16 0.02 -30.03
CA SER A 218 13.45 1.37 -29.53
C SER A 218 13.69 1.40 -28.02
N ASN A 219 13.18 0.41 -27.28
CA ASN A 219 13.33 0.33 -25.83
C ASN A 219 14.50 -0.56 -25.42
N ASN A 220 14.71 -1.67 -26.12
CA ASN A 220 15.75 -2.63 -25.78
C ASN A 220 16.91 -2.54 -26.77
N ASP A 221 18.12 -2.25 -26.28
CA ASP A 221 19.32 -2.19 -27.12
C ASP A 221 19.78 -3.61 -27.49
N TYR A 222 19.49 -3.96 -28.74
CA TYR A 222 19.90 -5.20 -29.38
C TYR A 222 20.39 -4.89 -30.80
N LEU A 223 21.60 -5.34 -31.12
CA LEU A 223 22.18 -5.22 -32.44
C LEU A 223 21.98 -6.53 -33.21
N THR A 224 21.10 -6.54 -34.21
CA THR A 224 20.78 -7.75 -35.00
C THR A 224 22.01 -8.46 -35.57
N ALA A 225 22.98 -7.69 -36.06
CA ALA A 225 24.22 -8.19 -36.64
C ALA A 225 25.42 -8.06 -35.67
N HIS A 226 25.23 -8.39 -34.38
CA HIS A 226 26.33 -8.41 -33.41
C HIS A 226 27.39 -9.47 -33.77
N PRO A 227 28.67 -9.28 -33.38
CA PRO A 227 29.77 -10.17 -33.77
C PRO A 227 29.65 -11.61 -33.25
N TYR A 228 28.80 -11.84 -32.24
CA TYR A 228 28.62 -13.14 -31.59
C TYR A 228 27.54 -14.03 -32.24
N GLN A 229 26.95 -13.63 -33.38
CA GLN A 229 25.97 -14.46 -34.09
C GLN A 229 26.58 -15.82 -34.46
N GLY A 230 25.88 -16.92 -34.18
CA GLY A 230 26.36 -18.30 -34.39
C GLY A 230 27.24 -18.84 -33.26
N GLN A 231 27.52 -18.05 -32.22
CA GLN A 231 28.42 -18.42 -31.12
C GLN A 231 27.69 -18.54 -29.78
N LEU A 232 26.39 -18.27 -29.69
CA LEU A 232 25.66 -18.20 -28.42
C LEU A 232 25.15 -19.57 -27.93
N THR A 233 25.06 -19.72 -26.61
CA THR A 233 24.48 -20.88 -25.89
C THR A 233 23.34 -20.47 -24.95
N LYS A 234 23.33 -19.23 -24.46
CA LYS A 234 22.24 -18.67 -23.64
C LYS A 234 22.05 -17.19 -23.95
N VAL A 235 20.83 -16.70 -23.80
CA VAL A 235 20.50 -15.27 -23.85
C VAL A 235 19.71 -14.88 -22.60
N ALA A 236 19.96 -13.69 -22.08
CA ALA A 236 19.22 -13.09 -20.97
C ALA A 236 18.88 -11.62 -21.30
N ILE A 237 17.73 -11.14 -20.80
CA ILE A 237 17.17 -9.84 -21.18
C ILE A 237 16.91 -9.01 -19.91
N THR A 238 17.44 -7.79 -19.87
CA THR A 238 17.05 -6.75 -18.91
C THR A 238 15.85 -5.97 -19.43
N SER A 239 15.40 -4.90 -18.76
CA SER A 239 14.29 -4.08 -19.29
C SER A 239 14.64 -3.39 -20.62
N ASP A 240 15.93 -3.13 -20.87
CA ASP A 240 16.42 -2.23 -21.93
C ASP A 240 17.70 -2.71 -22.64
N ALA A 241 18.19 -3.92 -22.35
CA ALA A 241 19.40 -4.49 -22.94
C ALA A 241 19.36 -6.03 -23.00
N VAL A 242 20.16 -6.61 -23.91
CA VAL A 242 20.31 -8.07 -24.06
C VAL A 242 21.76 -8.50 -23.80
N MET A 243 21.90 -9.64 -23.13
CA MET A 243 23.17 -10.30 -22.81
C MET A 243 23.20 -11.71 -23.40
N GLY A 244 24.37 -12.15 -23.86
CA GLY A 244 24.61 -13.50 -24.38
C GLY A 244 25.70 -14.23 -23.60
N LEU A 245 25.63 -15.56 -23.59
CA LEU A 245 26.72 -16.45 -23.22
C LEU A 245 27.19 -17.16 -24.48
N THR A 246 28.48 -17.15 -24.75
CA THR A 246 29.07 -17.78 -25.93
C THR A 246 29.51 -19.23 -25.66
N LYS A 247 29.73 -20.02 -26.72
CA LYS A 247 30.18 -21.43 -26.67
C LYS A 247 31.56 -21.59 -26.01
N ASP A 248 32.43 -20.60 -26.20
CA ASP A 248 33.74 -20.51 -25.54
C ASP A 248 33.64 -19.99 -24.09
N GLY A 249 32.44 -19.63 -23.62
CA GLY A 249 32.13 -19.27 -22.24
C GLY A 249 32.52 -17.84 -21.87
N GLN A 250 32.16 -16.90 -22.74
CA GLN A 250 32.23 -15.47 -22.47
C GLN A 250 30.82 -14.91 -22.27
N ALA A 251 30.67 -14.05 -21.27
CA ALA A 251 29.50 -13.20 -21.11
C ALA A 251 29.67 -11.96 -22.01
N VAL A 252 28.71 -11.72 -22.90
CA VAL A 252 28.81 -10.68 -23.93
C VAL A 252 27.58 -9.77 -23.96
N TYR A 253 27.80 -8.49 -24.28
CA TYR A 253 26.73 -7.53 -24.53
C TYR A 253 26.28 -7.62 -25.99
N LEU A 254 24.98 -7.79 -26.23
CA LEU A 254 24.43 -7.93 -27.59
C LEU A 254 23.84 -6.62 -28.15
N GLY A 255 23.97 -5.52 -27.41
CA GLY A 255 23.59 -4.18 -27.86
C GLY A 255 24.73 -3.44 -28.58
N SER A 256 24.48 -2.19 -28.93
CA SER A 256 25.42 -1.34 -29.67
C SER A 256 25.83 -0.07 -28.90
N GLN A 257 25.10 0.27 -27.84
CA GLN A 257 25.28 1.51 -27.11
C GLN A 257 26.43 1.42 -26.09
N LYS A 258 27.09 2.56 -25.87
CA LYS A 258 28.06 2.74 -24.79
C LYS A 258 27.32 3.12 -23.51
N ASN A 259 26.93 2.12 -22.73
CA ASN A 259 26.23 2.28 -21.46
C ASN A 259 26.86 1.39 -20.37
N SER A 260 26.23 1.34 -19.20
CA SER A 260 26.73 0.53 -18.08
C SER A 260 26.73 -0.98 -18.38
N TYR A 261 25.87 -1.47 -19.27
CA TYR A 261 25.80 -2.89 -19.65
C TYR A 261 26.98 -3.33 -20.52
N ASN A 262 27.49 -2.43 -21.36
CA ASN A 262 28.66 -2.67 -22.21
C ASN A 262 29.98 -2.78 -21.41
N LYS A 263 30.01 -2.36 -20.14
CA LYS A 263 31.18 -2.45 -19.25
C LYS A 263 31.32 -3.86 -18.65
N VAL A 264 31.47 -4.86 -19.53
CA VAL A 264 31.66 -6.25 -19.13
C VAL A 264 32.97 -6.37 -18.34
N PRO A 265 32.95 -6.95 -17.11
CA PRO A 265 34.16 -7.10 -16.31
C PRO A 265 35.11 -8.14 -16.92
N GLU A 266 36.40 -8.06 -16.56
CA GLU A 266 37.35 -9.11 -16.89
C GLU A 266 37.07 -10.35 -16.04
N PHE A 267 36.86 -11.48 -16.70
CA PHE A 267 36.63 -12.77 -16.06
C PHE A 267 37.94 -13.53 -15.90
N LYS A 268 38.14 -14.17 -14.75
CA LYS A 268 39.35 -14.96 -14.46
C LYS A 268 39.28 -16.39 -15.00
N SER A 269 38.07 -16.90 -15.25
CA SER A 269 37.84 -18.22 -15.83
C SER A 269 36.58 -18.23 -16.70
N LYS A 270 36.23 -19.41 -17.23
CA LYS A 270 35.15 -19.58 -18.20
C LYS A 270 33.79 -19.33 -17.54
N ILE A 271 32.95 -18.50 -18.15
CA ILE A 271 31.56 -18.31 -17.72
C ILE A 271 30.73 -19.55 -18.06
N ILE A 272 29.97 -20.02 -17.08
CA ILE A 272 29.09 -21.19 -17.21
C ILE A 272 27.61 -20.82 -17.22
N ASP A 273 27.21 -19.70 -16.59
CA ASP A 273 25.82 -19.24 -16.60
C ASP A 273 25.71 -17.71 -16.50
N ILE A 274 24.59 -17.18 -17.00
CA ILE A 274 24.27 -15.74 -17.02
C ILE A 274 22.83 -15.48 -16.60
N ALA A 275 22.59 -14.32 -16.00
CA ALA A 275 21.25 -13.87 -15.60
C ALA A 275 21.14 -12.34 -15.58
N THR A 276 19.92 -11.83 -15.68
CA THR A 276 19.64 -10.38 -15.74
C THR A 276 18.53 -9.99 -14.78
N THR A 277 18.68 -8.85 -14.10
CA THR A 277 17.53 -8.18 -13.47
C THR A 277 16.88 -7.21 -14.45
N ALA A 278 15.97 -6.37 -13.97
CA ALA A 278 15.46 -5.24 -14.73
C ALA A 278 16.56 -4.31 -15.27
N SER A 279 17.69 -4.19 -14.57
CA SER A 279 18.69 -3.15 -14.82
C SER A 279 20.14 -3.59 -14.56
N THR A 280 20.39 -4.84 -14.20
CA THR A 280 21.74 -5.38 -13.96
C THR A 280 21.94 -6.71 -14.68
N MET A 281 23.20 -7.02 -14.94
CA MET A 281 23.67 -8.25 -15.57
C MET A 281 24.55 -9.00 -14.58
N ALA A 282 24.45 -10.33 -14.58
CA ALA A 282 25.27 -11.19 -13.77
C ALA A 282 25.77 -12.41 -14.56
N ALA A 283 26.95 -12.86 -14.18
CA ALA A 283 27.57 -14.07 -14.70
C ALA A 283 28.18 -14.87 -13.53
N VAL A 284 28.23 -16.18 -13.68
CA VAL A 284 28.99 -17.08 -12.80
C VAL A 284 29.98 -17.88 -13.62
N ASP A 285 31.21 -17.97 -13.12
CA ASP A 285 32.28 -18.73 -13.76
C ASP A 285 32.36 -20.19 -13.28
N ASP A 286 33.20 -20.98 -13.94
CA ASP A 286 33.41 -22.40 -13.64
C ASP A 286 34.05 -22.67 -12.27
N GLN A 287 34.46 -21.63 -11.52
CA GLN A 287 34.90 -21.71 -10.13
C GLN A 287 33.80 -21.30 -9.14
N GLY A 288 32.61 -20.90 -9.63
CA GLY A 288 31.50 -20.44 -8.82
C GLY A 288 31.59 -18.97 -8.42
N GLN A 289 32.52 -18.19 -8.98
CA GLN A 289 32.61 -16.77 -8.70
C GLN A 289 31.52 -16.01 -9.47
N VAL A 290 30.75 -15.20 -8.73
CA VAL A 290 29.69 -14.37 -9.28
C VAL A 290 30.23 -12.97 -9.60
N TYR A 291 29.83 -12.43 -10.74
CA TYR A 291 30.12 -11.07 -11.21
C TYR A 291 28.80 -10.36 -11.49
N VAL A 292 28.63 -9.11 -11.03
CA VAL A 292 27.44 -8.28 -11.27
C VAL A 292 27.85 -6.90 -11.79
N TRP A 293 27.24 -6.44 -12.88
CA TRP A 293 27.46 -5.12 -13.48
C TRP A 293 26.19 -4.56 -14.12
N GLY A 294 26.31 -3.43 -14.82
CA GLY A 294 25.16 -2.70 -15.38
C GLY A 294 24.75 -1.53 -14.49
N ASN A 295 23.46 -1.21 -14.46
CA ASN A 295 22.92 -0.11 -13.66
C ASN A 295 22.65 -0.59 -12.23
N VAL A 296 23.73 -0.89 -11.49
CA VAL A 296 23.67 -1.35 -10.10
C VAL A 296 23.08 -0.26 -9.22
N SER A 297 21.93 -0.56 -8.62
CA SER A 297 21.22 0.38 -7.75
C SER A 297 21.59 0.19 -6.28
N GLU A 298 21.15 1.11 -5.42
CA GLU A 298 21.26 0.94 -3.96
C GLU A 298 20.41 -0.23 -3.43
N ARG A 299 19.59 -0.88 -4.28
CA ARG A 299 18.72 -2.00 -3.89
C ARG A 299 19.45 -3.31 -3.64
N GLY A 300 20.78 -3.34 -3.79
CA GLY A 300 21.63 -4.42 -3.29
C GLY A 300 21.97 -5.52 -4.29
N GLU A 301 21.60 -5.37 -5.57
CA GLU A 301 21.90 -6.35 -6.63
C GLU A 301 23.41 -6.63 -6.75
N GLY A 302 24.25 -5.61 -6.55
CA GLY A 302 25.71 -5.73 -6.51
C GLY A 302 26.30 -6.04 -5.12
N ARG A 303 25.47 -6.27 -4.09
CA ARG A 303 25.88 -6.60 -2.72
C ARG A 303 25.41 -8.00 -2.35
N PHE A 304 26.06 -9.02 -2.93
CA PHE A 304 25.77 -10.43 -2.65
C PHE A 304 26.58 -10.97 -1.47
N PRO A 305 26.07 -12.01 -0.77
CA PRO A 305 26.79 -12.65 0.33
C PRO A 305 28.04 -13.39 -0.17
N ALA A 306 28.93 -13.73 0.76
CA ALA A 306 29.92 -14.77 0.50
C ALA A 306 29.18 -16.10 0.30
N PHE A 307 29.64 -16.90 -0.65
CA PHE A 307 29.11 -18.23 -0.91
C PHE A 307 30.04 -19.26 -0.29
N ASP A 308 29.49 -20.14 0.54
CA ASP A 308 30.25 -21.25 1.14
C ASP A 308 30.39 -22.44 0.18
N GLU A 309 29.64 -22.42 -0.93
CA GLU A 309 29.55 -23.48 -1.91
C GLU A 309 29.66 -22.90 -3.33
N LYS A 310 30.08 -23.75 -4.27
CA LYS A 310 30.19 -23.35 -5.66
C LYS A 310 28.82 -23.09 -6.27
N ILE A 311 28.62 -21.88 -6.80
CA ILE A 311 27.42 -21.52 -7.56
C ILE A 311 27.48 -22.17 -8.95
N THR A 312 26.39 -22.82 -9.36
CA THR A 312 26.27 -23.53 -10.65
C THR A 312 25.26 -22.89 -11.60
N SER A 313 24.27 -22.18 -11.08
CA SER A 313 23.29 -21.46 -11.89
C SER A 313 22.84 -20.15 -11.25
N LEU A 314 22.45 -19.19 -12.11
CA LEU A 314 21.91 -17.89 -11.74
C LEU A 314 20.53 -17.67 -12.38
N GLN A 315 19.64 -17.03 -11.63
CA GLN A 315 18.33 -16.58 -12.06
C GLN A 315 18.11 -15.13 -11.63
N GLY A 316 17.49 -14.33 -12.48
CA GLY A 316 17.33 -12.90 -12.27
C GLY A 316 15.86 -12.48 -12.14
N GLY A 317 15.57 -11.70 -11.10
CA GLY A 317 14.25 -11.15 -10.82
C GLY A 317 14.11 -9.71 -11.29
N ARG A 318 13.28 -8.91 -10.62
CA ARG A 318 13.12 -7.49 -10.93
C ARG A 318 14.35 -6.72 -10.46
N TYR A 319 14.75 -6.91 -9.21
CA TYR A 319 15.88 -6.22 -8.56
C TYR A 319 16.61 -7.15 -7.59
N HIS A 320 16.56 -8.46 -7.85
CA HIS A 320 17.15 -9.49 -7.00
C HIS A 320 17.61 -10.66 -7.86
N TYR A 321 18.52 -11.46 -7.33
CA TYR A 321 18.99 -12.69 -7.95
C TYR A 321 18.70 -13.88 -7.04
N ALA A 322 18.59 -15.05 -7.64
CA ALA A 322 18.66 -16.33 -6.95
C ALA A 322 19.73 -17.19 -7.63
N ALA A 323 20.45 -17.98 -6.83
CA ALA A 323 21.52 -18.85 -7.27
C ALA A 323 21.32 -20.26 -6.71
N LEU A 324 21.65 -21.26 -7.51
CA LEU A 324 21.69 -22.67 -7.11
C LEU A 324 23.15 -23.11 -6.97
N THR A 325 23.46 -23.89 -5.94
CA THR A 325 24.81 -24.41 -5.71
C THR A 325 24.97 -25.84 -6.24
N GLU A 326 26.20 -26.34 -6.24
CA GLU A 326 26.50 -27.74 -6.60
C GLU A 326 25.85 -28.77 -5.66
N ASN A 327 25.51 -28.38 -4.43
CA ASN A 327 24.87 -29.24 -3.43
C ASN A 327 23.34 -29.07 -3.40
N GLY A 328 22.74 -28.31 -4.32
CA GLY A 328 21.29 -28.09 -4.33
C GLY A 328 20.79 -27.03 -3.33
N ASN A 329 21.68 -26.21 -2.77
CA ASN A 329 21.30 -25.10 -1.90
C ASN A 329 20.99 -23.84 -2.69
N VAL A 330 20.11 -22.99 -2.13
CA VAL A 330 19.65 -21.76 -2.79
C VAL A 330 20.11 -20.53 -2.03
N TYR A 331 20.78 -19.62 -2.73
CA TYR A 331 21.07 -18.27 -2.26
C TYR A 331 20.18 -17.27 -2.99
N ALA A 332 19.75 -16.20 -2.31
CA ALA A 332 19.10 -15.06 -2.96
C ALA A 332 19.56 -13.74 -2.33
N TRP A 333 19.68 -12.70 -3.15
CA TRP A 333 20.15 -11.38 -2.71
C TRP A 333 19.60 -10.26 -3.59
N GLY A 334 19.72 -9.02 -3.11
CA GLY A 334 19.21 -7.82 -3.77
C GLY A 334 18.04 -7.21 -3.01
N TYR A 335 17.08 -6.64 -3.73
CA TYR A 335 15.96 -5.95 -3.12
C TYR A 335 14.99 -6.93 -2.47
N ASP A 336 14.54 -6.63 -1.25
CA ASP A 336 13.77 -7.58 -0.43
C ASP A 336 12.49 -7.03 0.21
N ASN A 337 11.82 -6.10 -0.46
CA ASN A 337 10.58 -5.50 0.08
C ASN A 337 9.39 -6.46 0.18
N TYR A 338 9.45 -7.63 -0.46
CA TYR A 338 8.41 -8.66 -0.46
C TYR A 338 8.95 -10.04 -0.07
N ASN A 339 10.10 -10.10 0.62
CA ASN A 339 10.80 -11.34 0.98
C ASN A 339 11.18 -12.20 -0.25
N GLN A 340 11.49 -11.57 -1.39
CA GLN A 340 11.93 -12.26 -2.61
C GLN A 340 13.42 -12.64 -2.60
N ALA A 341 14.24 -11.94 -1.82
CA ALA A 341 15.64 -12.26 -1.58
C ALA A 341 15.86 -13.03 -0.26
N THR A 342 14.86 -13.11 0.61
CA THR A 342 14.87 -13.99 1.79
C THR A 342 14.42 -15.41 1.41
N VAL A 343 15.35 -16.35 1.33
CA VAL A 343 15.06 -17.78 1.10
C VAL A 343 14.40 -18.37 2.36
N PRO A 344 13.20 -18.98 2.27
CA PRO A 344 12.54 -19.55 3.45
C PRO A 344 13.12 -20.91 3.87
N ASP A 345 13.05 -21.24 5.16
CA ASP A 345 13.53 -22.52 5.73
C ASP A 345 13.10 -23.76 4.94
N LYS A 346 11.83 -23.83 4.52
CA LYS A 346 11.31 -24.95 3.69
C LYS A 346 12.06 -25.19 2.38
N VAL A 347 12.77 -24.18 1.84
CA VAL A 347 13.61 -24.28 0.64
C VAL A 347 15.02 -24.65 1.04
N THR A 348 15.54 -24.10 2.14
CA THR A 348 16.86 -24.43 2.70
C THR A 348 16.94 -25.88 3.19
N ASP A 349 15.85 -26.43 3.70
CA ASP A 349 15.76 -27.78 4.26
C ASP A 349 15.46 -28.85 3.20
N ALA A 350 15.40 -28.49 1.92
CA ALA A 350 14.96 -29.38 0.84
C ALA A 350 16.03 -29.51 -0.26
N ASP A 351 16.11 -30.68 -0.88
CA ASP A 351 17.00 -30.93 -2.01
C ASP A 351 16.44 -30.29 -3.29
N ILE A 352 17.03 -29.18 -3.73
CA ILE A 352 16.53 -28.39 -4.87
C ILE A 352 17.18 -28.83 -6.19
N LYS A 353 16.33 -29.27 -7.12
CA LYS A 353 16.69 -29.60 -8.51
C LYS A 353 16.88 -28.34 -9.36
N ALA A 354 15.98 -27.36 -9.22
CA ALA A 354 15.97 -26.16 -10.06
C ALA A 354 15.32 -24.97 -9.36
N VAL A 355 15.76 -23.76 -9.73
CA VAL A 355 15.16 -22.49 -9.28
C VAL A 355 14.72 -21.69 -10.50
N TYR A 356 13.56 -21.06 -10.38
CA TYR A 356 13.02 -20.13 -11.37
C TYR A 356 12.65 -18.83 -10.69
N THR A 357 13.26 -17.74 -11.15
CA THR A 357 13.03 -16.40 -10.63
C THR A 357 12.61 -15.48 -11.77
N GLY A 358 11.65 -14.60 -11.48
CA GLY A 358 11.30 -13.50 -12.36
C GLY A 358 10.46 -12.47 -11.61
N PHE A 359 10.60 -11.21 -11.98
CA PHE A 359 9.95 -10.09 -11.30
C PHE A 359 10.09 -10.16 -9.75
N TYR A 360 9.06 -10.53 -9.00
CA TYR A 360 9.10 -10.55 -7.53
C TYR A 360 8.81 -11.93 -6.93
N GLN A 361 8.72 -12.96 -7.75
CA GLN A 361 8.36 -14.31 -7.34
C GLN A 361 9.51 -15.26 -7.66
N ASN A 362 9.67 -16.25 -6.80
CA ASN A 362 10.61 -17.33 -7.01
C ASN A 362 9.91 -18.66 -6.77
N TYR A 363 10.37 -19.68 -7.47
CA TYR A 363 9.90 -21.05 -7.35
C TYR A 363 11.11 -21.99 -7.37
N ALA A 364 11.23 -22.83 -6.35
CA ALA A 364 12.17 -23.93 -6.34
C ALA A 364 11.41 -25.23 -6.65
N ILE A 365 11.99 -26.08 -7.51
CA ILE A 365 11.52 -27.44 -7.75
C ILE A 365 12.49 -28.36 -7.01
N THR A 366 11.97 -29.18 -6.10
CA THR A 366 12.74 -30.19 -5.37
C THR A 366 12.96 -31.43 -6.23
N GLU A 367 13.90 -32.29 -5.83
CA GLU A 367 14.15 -33.58 -6.52
C GLU A 367 12.92 -34.50 -6.54
N ASP A 368 12.02 -34.40 -5.55
CA ASP A 368 10.73 -35.11 -5.54
C ASP A 368 9.64 -34.46 -6.42
N GLY A 369 9.97 -33.36 -7.10
CA GLY A 369 9.10 -32.60 -8.01
C GLY A 369 8.12 -31.64 -7.31
N SER A 370 8.21 -31.44 -6.00
CA SER A 370 7.42 -30.42 -5.28
C SER A 370 7.84 -29.00 -5.68
N VAL A 371 6.85 -28.09 -5.77
CA VAL A 371 7.09 -26.67 -6.10
C VAL A 371 6.99 -25.83 -4.84
N LEU A 372 8.07 -25.14 -4.49
CA LEU A 372 8.19 -24.29 -3.30
C LEU A 372 8.26 -22.80 -3.70
N PRO A 373 7.15 -22.04 -3.58
CA PRO A 373 7.12 -20.63 -3.94
C PRO A 373 7.51 -19.69 -2.78
N TRP A 374 8.14 -18.56 -3.08
CA TRP A 374 8.34 -17.42 -2.16
C TRP A 374 8.42 -16.06 -2.89
N GLY A 375 8.46 -14.96 -2.14
CA GLY A 375 8.40 -13.58 -2.65
C GLY A 375 7.00 -12.94 -2.58
N LEU A 376 6.68 -12.11 -3.57
CA LEU A 376 5.44 -11.32 -3.60
C LEU A 376 4.19 -12.20 -3.79
N LYS A 377 3.29 -12.17 -2.80
CA LYS A 377 2.01 -12.89 -2.80
C LYS A 377 0.92 -12.21 -3.64
N GLY A 378 1.03 -10.91 -3.87
CA GLY A 378 -0.01 -10.03 -4.40
C GLY A 378 -0.48 -9.00 -3.36
N TYR A 379 -1.47 -8.19 -3.73
CA TYR A 379 -1.93 -7.04 -2.92
C TYR A 379 -3.31 -7.29 -2.34
N ILE A 380 -3.47 -7.17 -1.02
CA ILE A 380 -4.74 -7.43 -0.33
C ILE A 380 -5.86 -6.53 -0.87
N LEU A 381 -5.57 -5.24 -1.02
CA LEU A 381 -6.52 -4.23 -1.52
C LEU A 381 -6.17 -3.72 -2.93
N GLY A 382 -5.27 -4.43 -3.63
CA GLY A 382 -4.77 -4.05 -4.95
C GLY A 382 -3.68 -2.98 -4.90
N SER A 383 -3.21 -2.58 -6.08
CA SER A 383 -2.24 -1.51 -6.26
C SER A 383 -2.79 -0.37 -7.12
N ASP A 384 -2.14 0.80 -7.04
CA ASP A 384 -2.49 1.98 -7.83
C ASP A 384 -1.72 2.09 -9.16
N GLU A 385 -1.85 3.22 -9.85
CA GLU A 385 -1.20 3.48 -11.15
C GLU A 385 0.32 3.62 -11.10
N LEU A 386 0.91 3.69 -9.91
CA LEU A 386 2.36 3.66 -9.73
C LEU A 386 2.82 2.32 -9.15
N GLY A 387 1.92 1.34 -9.02
CA GLY A 387 2.20 0.04 -8.45
C GLY A 387 2.39 0.04 -6.93
N ARG A 388 1.93 1.08 -6.24
CA ARG A 388 2.01 1.18 -4.78
C ARG A 388 0.86 0.41 -4.14
N ASP A 389 1.14 -0.28 -3.03
CA ASP A 389 0.12 -1.03 -2.27
C ASP A 389 -0.92 -0.09 -1.65
N ILE A 390 -2.19 -0.27 -2.03
CA ILE A 390 -3.30 0.55 -1.54
C ILE A 390 -3.53 0.33 -0.05
N LEU A 391 -3.33 -0.87 0.49
CA LEU A 391 -3.51 -1.13 1.92
C LEU A 391 -2.51 -0.30 2.74
N ASN A 392 -1.23 -0.35 2.36
CA ASN A 392 -0.17 0.45 2.98
C ASN A 392 -0.50 1.96 2.92
N ARG A 393 -1.00 2.43 1.76
CA ARG A 393 -1.40 3.84 1.58
C ARG A 393 -2.64 4.22 2.42
N ILE A 394 -3.63 3.35 2.58
CA ILE A 394 -4.81 3.60 3.43
C ILE A 394 -4.40 3.76 4.89
N VAL A 395 -3.51 2.90 5.39
CA VAL A 395 -3.03 2.93 6.77
C VAL A 395 -2.26 4.22 7.05
N ASN A 396 -1.27 4.52 6.21
CA ASN A 396 -0.46 5.74 6.36
C ASN A 396 -1.24 7.03 6.05
N GLY A 397 -2.16 6.97 5.08
CA GLY A 397 -3.02 8.09 4.73
C GLY A 397 -4.05 8.41 5.79
N GLY A 398 -4.57 7.39 6.48
CA GLY A 398 -5.47 7.57 7.61
C GLY A 398 -4.80 8.32 8.77
N ARG A 399 -3.53 8.00 9.07
CA ARG A 399 -2.75 8.75 10.06
C ARG A 399 -2.67 10.23 9.69
N MET A 400 -2.42 10.53 8.42
CA MET A 400 -2.32 11.91 7.95
C MET A 400 -3.67 12.64 8.01
N SER A 401 -4.74 12.05 7.47
CA SER A 401 -6.10 12.66 7.52
C SER A 401 -6.58 12.89 8.96
N MET A 402 -6.35 11.94 9.88
CA MET A 402 -6.70 12.11 11.29
C MET A 402 -5.85 13.19 11.98
N THR A 403 -4.56 13.27 11.66
CA THR A 403 -3.69 14.33 12.22
C THR A 403 -4.13 15.71 11.76
N ILE A 404 -4.47 15.87 10.47
CA ILE A 404 -4.98 17.14 9.93
C ILE A 404 -6.29 17.51 10.62
N GLY A 405 -7.25 16.59 10.71
CA GLY A 405 -8.51 16.83 11.40
C GLY A 405 -8.32 17.22 12.87
N ALA A 406 -7.46 16.51 13.60
CA ALA A 406 -7.28 16.69 15.04
C ALA A 406 -6.65 18.05 15.36
N ILE A 407 -5.59 18.43 14.63
CA ILE A 407 -4.95 19.75 14.81
C ILE A 407 -5.92 20.88 14.44
N SER A 408 -6.68 20.71 13.34
CA SER A 408 -7.68 21.70 12.92
C SER A 408 -8.75 21.93 13.99
N VAL A 409 -9.25 20.85 14.60
CA VAL A 409 -10.22 20.94 15.70
C VAL A 409 -9.62 21.57 16.95
N VAL A 410 -8.37 21.28 17.30
CA VAL A 410 -7.72 21.91 18.45
C VAL A 410 -7.63 23.43 18.25
N ILE A 411 -7.19 23.88 17.07
CA ILE A 411 -7.12 25.30 16.73
C ILE A 411 -8.52 25.93 16.77
N SER A 412 -9.49 25.29 16.11
CA SER A 412 -10.88 25.75 16.06
C SER A 412 -11.50 25.87 17.46
N THR A 413 -11.28 24.85 18.29
CA THR A 413 -11.79 24.77 19.66
C THR A 413 -11.20 25.86 20.52
N PHE A 414 -9.89 26.07 20.44
CA PHE A 414 -9.19 27.09 21.20
C PHE A 414 -9.72 28.50 20.88
N ILE A 415 -9.83 28.86 19.60
CA ILE A 415 -10.35 30.16 19.18
C ILE A 415 -11.83 30.29 19.57
N GLY A 416 -12.64 29.26 19.28
CA GLY A 416 -14.07 29.25 19.54
C GLY A 416 -14.41 29.45 21.02
N VAL A 417 -13.71 28.73 21.90
CA VAL A 417 -13.87 28.83 23.34
C VAL A 417 -13.48 30.21 23.86
N ILE A 418 -12.34 30.76 23.43
CA ILE A 418 -11.88 32.08 23.87
C ILE A 418 -12.87 33.16 23.44
N ILE A 419 -13.17 33.23 22.14
CA ILE A 419 -14.05 34.27 21.60
C ILE A 419 -15.47 34.12 22.17
N GLY A 420 -16.01 32.90 22.22
CA GLY A 420 -17.34 32.64 22.77
C GLY A 420 -17.45 33.02 24.25
N SER A 421 -16.45 32.66 25.06
CA SER A 421 -16.46 32.95 26.49
C SER A 421 -16.33 34.44 26.79
N LEU A 422 -15.45 35.15 26.07
CA LEU A 422 -15.31 36.60 26.21
C LEU A 422 -16.58 37.34 25.77
N SER A 423 -17.13 36.95 24.60
CA SER A 423 -18.36 37.53 24.05
C SER A 423 -19.54 37.34 25.01
N GLY A 424 -19.74 36.11 25.51
CA GLY A 424 -20.85 35.79 26.40
C GLY A 424 -20.72 36.40 27.80
N PHE A 425 -19.52 36.44 28.37
CA PHE A 425 -19.34 36.95 29.74
C PHE A 425 -19.47 38.48 29.80
N PHE A 426 -18.75 39.20 28.95
CA PHE A 426 -18.70 40.68 29.03
C PHE A 426 -19.93 41.36 28.43
N GLY A 427 -20.59 40.76 27.43
CA GLY A 427 -21.77 41.34 26.81
C GLY A 427 -21.51 42.70 26.13
N GLY A 428 -22.59 43.41 25.77
CA GLY A 428 -22.55 44.80 25.31
C GLY A 428 -21.65 45.03 24.09
N LYS A 429 -20.75 46.03 24.16
CA LYS A 429 -19.87 46.39 23.04
C LYS A 429 -18.84 45.30 22.70
N VAL A 430 -18.33 44.58 23.70
CA VAL A 430 -17.36 43.49 23.49
C VAL A 430 -18.02 42.36 22.70
N ASP A 431 -19.23 41.99 23.12
CA ASP A 431 -20.04 40.99 22.42
C ASP A 431 -20.33 41.41 20.97
N MET A 432 -20.78 42.66 20.78
CA MET A 432 -21.07 43.20 19.44
C MET A 432 -19.86 43.10 18.52
N VAL A 433 -18.68 43.56 18.95
CA VAL A 433 -17.45 43.55 18.12
C VAL A 433 -17.01 42.12 17.81
N LEU A 434 -16.95 41.25 18.81
CA LEU A 434 -16.52 39.86 18.62
C LEU A 434 -17.49 39.09 17.71
N GLN A 435 -18.79 39.28 17.87
CA GLN A 435 -19.78 38.64 17.00
C GLN A 435 -19.77 39.18 15.58
N ARG A 436 -19.42 40.46 15.36
CA ARG A 436 -19.16 40.96 13.99
C ARG A 436 -18.00 40.22 13.33
N VAL A 437 -16.91 39.95 14.04
CA VAL A 437 -15.79 39.15 13.52
C VAL A 437 -16.24 37.72 13.19
N VAL A 438 -17.01 37.09 14.09
CA VAL A 438 -17.62 35.77 13.86
C VAL A 438 -18.46 35.74 12.59
N GLU A 439 -19.29 36.76 12.37
CA GLU A 439 -20.13 36.89 11.18
C GLU A 439 -19.32 37.10 9.90
N ILE A 440 -18.27 37.93 9.92
CA ILE A 440 -17.38 38.14 8.78
C ILE A 440 -16.72 36.82 8.35
N VAL A 441 -16.19 36.05 9.30
CA VAL A 441 -15.56 34.76 9.00
C VAL A 441 -16.61 33.75 8.49
N SER A 442 -17.80 33.72 9.11
CA SER A 442 -18.88 32.81 8.71
C SER A 442 -19.47 33.13 7.33
N ALA A 443 -19.35 34.38 6.87
CA ALA A 443 -19.82 34.81 5.56
C ALA A 443 -18.91 34.32 4.41
N LEU A 444 -17.68 33.91 4.71
CA LEU A 444 -16.76 33.37 3.70
C LEU A 444 -17.21 31.98 3.24
N PRO A 445 -17.37 31.74 1.93
CA PRO A 445 -17.69 30.41 1.44
C PRO A 445 -16.47 29.51 1.64
N PHE A 446 -16.60 28.54 2.54
CA PHE A 446 -15.48 27.73 3.03
C PHE A 446 -14.66 27.09 1.91
N LEU A 447 -15.31 26.30 1.04
CA LEU A 447 -14.62 25.53 0.01
C LEU A 447 -13.92 26.46 -1.01
N PRO A 448 -14.60 27.44 -1.64
CA PRO A 448 -13.94 28.39 -2.53
C PRO A 448 -12.76 29.12 -1.88
N PHE A 449 -12.90 29.59 -0.64
CA PHE A 449 -11.82 30.31 0.05
C PHE A 449 -10.61 29.41 0.30
N ALA A 450 -10.83 28.19 0.81
CA ALA A 450 -9.77 27.21 1.03
C ALA A 450 -9.05 26.81 -0.28
N MET A 451 -9.81 26.68 -1.38
CA MET A 451 -9.25 26.40 -2.71
C MET A 451 -8.38 27.56 -3.21
N ILE A 452 -8.87 28.81 -3.11
CA ILE A 452 -8.10 30.00 -3.50
C ILE A 452 -6.80 30.08 -2.71
N LEU A 453 -6.87 29.90 -1.40
CA LEU A 453 -5.69 29.98 -0.54
C LEU A 453 -4.68 28.87 -0.84
N SER A 454 -5.15 27.64 -1.07
CA SER A 454 -4.27 26.57 -1.52
C SER A 454 -3.72 26.79 -2.93
N ALA A 455 -4.45 27.43 -3.84
CA ALA A 455 -3.99 27.68 -5.20
C ALA A 455 -2.92 28.78 -5.25
N LEU A 456 -3.14 29.86 -4.49
CA LEU A 456 -2.22 31.00 -4.44
C LEU A 456 -0.94 30.69 -3.68
N LEU A 457 -1.06 30.04 -2.51
CA LEU A 457 0.09 29.75 -1.66
C LEU A 457 0.71 28.39 -1.94
N GLY A 458 -0.03 27.44 -2.52
CA GLY A 458 0.42 26.04 -2.63
C GLY A 458 1.62 25.82 -3.54
N ASN A 459 1.83 26.69 -4.55
CA ASN A 459 2.91 26.51 -5.53
C ASN A 459 4.29 26.99 -5.04
N SER A 460 4.33 27.85 -4.01
CA SER A 460 5.58 28.35 -3.42
C SER A 460 6.00 27.60 -2.15
N LEU A 461 5.19 26.64 -1.70
CA LEU A 461 5.36 25.92 -0.44
C LEU A 461 5.82 24.49 -0.68
N THR A 462 6.67 23.99 0.22
CA THR A 462 7.01 22.56 0.29
C THR A 462 5.78 21.72 0.66
N SER A 463 5.80 20.41 0.37
CA SER A 463 4.69 19.50 0.69
C SER A 463 4.28 19.56 2.17
N THR A 464 5.26 19.64 3.07
CA THR A 464 5.03 19.75 4.52
C THR A 464 4.39 21.08 4.90
N GLN A 465 4.86 22.19 4.33
CA GLN A 465 4.26 23.51 4.59
C GLN A 465 2.83 23.59 4.08
N ARG A 466 2.52 22.94 2.95
CA ARG A 466 1.14 22.86 2.44
C ARG A 466 0.22 22.08 3.38
N ILE A 467 0.71 21.00 3.99
CA ILE A 467 -0.03 20.26 5.03
C ILE A 467 -0.31 21.16 6.25
N TYR A 468 0.67 21.92 6.73
CA TYR A 468 0.47 22.86 7.84
C TYR A 468 -0.50 23.99 7.50
N LEU A 469 -0.40 24.54 6.28
CA LEU A 469 -1.35 25.52 5.78
C LEU A 469 -2.78 24.97 5.87
N MET A 470 -3.01 23.74 5.40
CA MET A 470 -4.34 23.12 5.52
C MET A 470 -4.81 23.03 6.96
N MET A 471 -4.00 22.55 7.90
CA MET A 471 -4.37 22.46 9.32
C MET A 471 -4.80 23.81 9.89
N VAL A 472 -4.06 24.88 9.57
CA VAL A 472 -4.37 26.23 10.02
C VAL A 472 -5.64 26.75 9.37
N VAL A 473 -5.80 26.58 8.05
CA VAL A 473 -6.96 27.07 7.30
C VAL A 473 -8.25 26.39 7.75
N LEU A 474 -8.23 25.07 7.90
CA LEU A 474 -9.37 24.32 8.42
C LEU A 474 -9.71 24.78 9.85
N GLY A 475 -8.72 24.95 10.73
CA GLY A 475 -8.96 25.38 12.10
C GLY A 475 -9.47 26.83 12.24
N VAL A 476 -8.87 27.78 11.52
CA VAL A 476 -9.20 29.22 11.59
C VAL A 476 -10.54 29.55 10.92
N LEU A 477 -11.07 28.67 10.08
CA LEU A 477 -12.36 28.91 9.41
C LEU A 477 -13.55 28.18 10.09
N GLN A 478 -13.30 27.22 10.98
CA GLN A 478 -14.36 26.40 11.60
C GLN A 478 -14.80 26.87 13.00
N TRP A 479 -13.99 27.67 13.70
CA TRP A 479 -14.31 28.14 15.06
C TRP A 479 -15.59 28.99 15.23
N PRO A 480 -16.14 29.71 14.23
CA PRO A 480 -17.31 30.57 14.44
C PRO A 480 -18.54 29.83 14.98
N SER A 481 -18.76 28.59 14.55
CA SER A 481 -19.90 27.76 14.99
C SER A 481 -19.80 27.44 16.49
N LEU A 482 -18.63 26.98 16.94
CA LEU A 482 -18.39 26.72 18.36
C LEU A 482 -18.44 28.01 19.19
N SER A 483 -17.92 29.12 18.68
CA SER A 483 -17.95 30.40 19.40
C SER A 483 -19.38 30.85 19.74
N ARG A 484 -20.32 30.72 18.79
CA ARG A 484 -21.73 31.02 19.03
C ARG A 484 -22.35 30.11 20.09
N LEU A 485 -22.02 28.82 20.04
CA LEU A 485 -22.51 27.83 21.00
C LEU A 485 -21.99 28.10 22.42
N VAL A 486 -20.68 28.31 22.57
CA VAL A 486 -20.05 28.65 23.85
C VAL A 486 -20.58 29.98 24.38
N ARG A 487 -20.73 30.99 23.53
CA ARG A 487 -21.33 32.28 23.90
C ARG A 487 -22.71 32.10 24.53
N ALA A 488 -23.59 31.32 23.89
CA ALA A 488 -24.94 31.08 24.40
C ALA A 488 -24.91 30.42 25.79
N GLN A 489 -24.06 29.42 25.97
CA GLN A 489 -23.91 28.72 27.25
C GLN A 489 -23.31 29.62 28.35
N VAL A 490 -22.33 30.45 28.00
CA VAL A 490 -21.70 31.39 28.94
C VAL A 490 -22.65 32.51 29.33
N LEU A 491 -23.49 33.01 28.41
CA LEU A 491 -24.56 33.97 28.73
C LEU A 491 -25.54 33.40 29.74
N ALA A 492 -25.97 32.15 29.55
CA ALA A 492 -26.87 31.48 30.51
C ALA A 492 -26.20 31.25 31.87
N ALA A 493 -24.94 30.80 31.88
CA ALA A 493 -24.19 30.54 33.11
C ALA A 493 -23.85 31.83 33.88
N ARG A 494 -23.70 32.96 33.20
CA ARG A 494 -23.38 34.26 33.82
C ARG A 494 -24.45 34.74 34.78
N GLU A 495 -25.72 34.38 34.54
CA GLU A 495 -26.87 34.78 35.35
C GLU A 495 -27.12 33.85 36.56
N MET A 496 -26.29 32.81 36.74
CA MET A 496 -26.44 31.85 37.84
C MET A 496 -25.92 32.41 39.18
N GLU A 497 -26.52 31.97 40.29
CA GLU A 497 -26.24 32.48 41.65
C GLU A 497 -24.75 32.36 42.05
N PHE A 498 -24.07 31.28 41.67
CA PHE A 498 -22.64 31.09 41.99
C PHE A 498 -21.74 32.14 41.31
N VAL A 499 -22.13 32.65 40.13
CA VAL A 499 -21.40 33.71 39.44
C VAL A 499 -21.63 35.05 40.13
N THR A 500 -22.87 35.34 40.52
CA THR A 500 -23.22 36.53 41.29
C THR A 500 -22.51 36.57 42.63
N ALA A 501 -22.46 35.44 43.35
CA ALA A 501 -21.71 35.30 44.59
C ALA A 501 -20.19 35.49 44.38
N ALA A 502 -19.61 34.88 43.33
CA ALA A 502 -18.19 35.06 43.00
C ALA A 502 -17.82 36.52 42.69
N LYS A 503 -18.71 37.26 42.00
CA LYS A 503 -18.54 38.70 41.77
C LYS A 503 -18.62 39.50 43.07
N ALA A 504 -19.57 39.17 43.96
CA ALA A 504 -19.73 39.85 45.25
C ALA A 504 -18.52 39.68 46.18
N VAL A 505 -17.83 38.54 46.10
CA VAL A 505 -16.58 38.25 46.84
C VAL A 505 -15.34 38.91 46.19
N GLY A 506 -15.49 39.58 45.04
CA GLY A 506 -14.41 40.31 44.37
C GLY A 506 -13.45 39.44 43.56
N ILE A 507 -13.87 38.23 43.16
CA ILE A 507 -13.07 37.36 42.29
C ILE A 507 -12.90 38.02 40.92
N LYS A 508 -11.68 38.01 40.37
CA LYS A 508 -11.37 38.59 39.06
C LYS A 508 -12.24 37.96 37.95
N SER A 509 -12.81 38.79 37.07
CA SER A 509 -13.69 38.38 35.96
C SER A 509 -13.13 37.23 35.11
N MET A 510 -11.85 37.28 34.74
CA MET A 510 -11.22 36.21 33.95
C MET A 510 -11.11 34.89 34.73
N THR A 511 -10.92 34.98 36.06
CA THR A 511 -10.95 33.81 36.93
C THR A 511 -12.35 33.21 36.99
N ILE A 512 -13.40 34.04 37.07
CA ILE A 512 -14.79 33.61 36.99
C ILE A 512 -15.06 32.86 35.68
N VAL A 513 -14.65 33.43 34.54
CA VAL A 513 -14.84 32.80 33.23
C VAL A 513 -14.15 31.44 33.14
N PHE A 514 -12.84 31.36 33.37
CA PHE A 514 -12.08 30.15 33.08
C PHE A 514 -12.14 29.08 34.18
N LYS A 515 -12.34 29.47 35.46
CA LYS A 515 -12.36 28.52 36.58
C LYS A 515 -13.77 28.18 37.08
N HIS A 516 -14.78 29.01 36.82
CA HIS A 516 -16.13 28.78 37.35
C HIS A 516 -17.16 28.53 36.26
N ILE A 517 -17.12 29.26 35.14
CA ILE A 517 -18.11 29.11 34.05
C ILE A 517 -17.68 28.04 33.05
N LEU A 518 -16.45 28.12 32.52
CA LEU A 518 -15.98 27.24 31.46
C LEU A 518 -16.05 25.74 31.82
N PRO A 519 -15.73 25.31 33.06
CA PRO A 519 -15.91 23.92 33.47
C PRO A 519 -17.35 23.42 33.38
N ASN A 520 -18.36 24.30 33.52
CA ASN A 520 -19.77 23.93 33.44
C ASN A 520 -20.27 23.77 32.00
N VAL A 521 -19.53 24.28 31.02
CA VAL A 521 -19.88 24.20 29.58
C VAL A 521 -18.95 23.27 28.80
N ILE A 522 -17.98 22.64 29.48
CA ILE A 522 -16.98 21.75 28.87
C ILE A 522 -17.62 20.58 28.11
N SER A 523 -18.74 20.07 28.63
CA SER A 523 -19.47 18.95 28.04
C SER A 523 -19.95 19.29 26.62
N VAL A 524 -20.49 20.50 26.43
CA VAL A 524 -20.94 21.00 25.11
C VAL A 524 -19.75 21.23 24.17
N ILE A 525 -18.61 21.70 24.70
CA ILE A 525 -17.39 21.90 23.93
C ILE A 525 -16.85 20.55 23.41
N ILE A 526 -16.81 19.51 24.25
CA ILE A 526 -16.31 18.18 23.86
C ILE A 526 -17.21 17.54 22.79
N VAL A 527 -18.54 17.66 22.93
CA VAL A 527 -19.50 17.19 21.92
C VAL A 527 -19.25 17.89 20.58
N SER A 528 -19.19 19.22 20.57
CA SER A 528 -18.94 19.99 19.35
C SER A 528 -17.60 19.64 18.72
N ALA A 529 -16.52 19.57 19.51
CA ALA A 529 -15.19 19.22 19.01
C ALA A 529 -15.16 17.82 18.37
N THR A 530 -15.92 16.87 18.90
CA THR A 530 -16.04 15.51 18.33
C THR A 530 -16.71 15.53 16.96
N LEU A 531 -17.82 16.27 16.82
CA LEU A 531 -18.52 16.43 15.54
C LEU A 531 -17.72 17.26 14.54
N ASP A 532 -17.01 18.28 15.01
CA ASP A 532 -16.12 19.11 14.20
C ASP A 532 -14.94 18.31 13.67
N PHE A 533 -14.48 17.28 14.40
CA PHE A 533 -13.43 16.38 13.93
C PHE A 533 -13.86 15.60 12.69
N ALA A 534 -15.06 15.01 12.72
CA ALA A 534 -15.64 14.35 11.55
C ALA A 534 -15.81 15.33 10.37
N THR A 535 -16.30 16.54 10.64
CA THR A 535 -16.46 17.60 9.63
C THR A 535 -15.13 18.00 9.01
N CYS A 536 -14.09 18.24 9.81
CA CYS A 536 -12.76 18.61 9.34
C CYS A 536 -12.14 17.50 8.48
N MET A 537 -12.33 16.23 8.85
CA MET A 537 -11.86 15.10 8.05
C MET A 537 -12.57 15.04 6.68
N LEU A 538 -13.88 15.26 6.63
CA LEU A 538 -14.64 15.26 5.37
C LEU A 538 -14.25 16.43 4.45
N ILE A 539 -14.01 17.60 5.05
CA ILE A 539 -13.55 18.79 4.34
C ILE A 539 -12.13 18.61 3.79
N GLU A 540 -11.18 18.10 4.60
CA GLU A 540 -9.84 17.75 4.12
C GLU A 540 -9.94 16.78 2.95
N ALA A 541 -10.77 15.74 3.09
CA ALA A 541 -10.97 14.76 2.05
C ALA A 541 -11.51 15.38 0.76
N THR A 542 -12.46 16.32 0.87
CA THR A 542 -13.04 17.05 -0.26
C THR A 542 -12.01 17.94 -0.95
N LEU A 543 -11.21 18.70 -0.20
CA LEU A 543 -10.16 19.55 -0.77
C LEU A 543 -9.09 18.70 -1.48
N SER A 544 -8.65 17.61 -0.85
CA SER A 544 -7.68 16.66 -1.42
C SER A 544 -8.23 15.95 -2.65
N TYR A 545 -9.51 15.57 -2.65
CA TYR A 545 -10.22 15.01 -3.81
C TYR A 545 -10.28 15.99 -4.99
N LEU A 546 -10.45 17.28 -4.72
CA LEU A 546 -10.46 18.33 -5.73
C LEU A 546 -9.06 18.78 -6.17
N GLY A 547 -7.99 18.22 -5.59
CA GLY A 547 -6.59 18.56 -5.92
C GLY A 547 -6.02 19.77 -5.17
N PHE A 548 -6.81 20.39 -4.29
CA PHE A 548 -6.39 21.53 -3.47
C PHE A 548 -5.89 21.11 -2.08
N GLY A 549 -5.98 19.84 -1.73
CA GLY A 549 -5.51 19.34 -0.44
C GLY A 549 -4.04 18.94 -0.40
N VAL A 550 -3.74 17.85 0.31
CA VAL A 550 -2.37 17.37 0.50
C VAL A 550 -1.81 16.85 -0.83
N PRO A 551 -0.66 17.37 -1.30
CA PRO A 551 -0.11 16.97 -2.58
C PRO A 551 0.43 15.54 -2.55
N ALA A 552 0.31 14.84 -3.68
CA ALA A 552 1.06 13.60 -3.91
C ALA A 552 2.58 13.85 -3.78
N PRO A 553 3.39 12.86 -3.35
CA PRO A 553 3.08 11.43 -3.16
C PRO A 553 2.47 11.06 -1.81
N GLN A 554 2.39 12.00 -0.85
CA GLN A 554 1.89 11.76 0.50
C GLN A 554 0.44 11.27 0.46
N PRO A 555 0.09 10.08 0.96
CA PRO A 555 -1.30 9.63 0.99
C PRO A 555 -2.08 10.40 2.06
N THR A 556 -3.32 10.75 1.72
CA THR A 556 -4.42 11.03 2.65
C THR A 556 -5.63 10.23 2.18
N TRP A 557 -6.59 9.97 3.07
CA TRP A 557 -7.82 9.33 2.60
C TRP A 557 -8.51 10.14 1.51
N GLY A 558 -8.44 11.48 1.59
CA GLY A 558 -8.92 12.38 0.55
C GLY A 558 -8.27 12.21 -0.82
N ASN A 559 -6.95 12.33 -0.90
CA ASN A 559 -6.28 12.34 -2.20
C ASN A 559 -6.26 10.97 -2.87
N MET A 560 -6.42 9.89 -2.10
CA MET A 560 -6.63 8.55 -2.65
C MET A 560 -7.96 8.41 -3.39
N LEU A 561 -8.93 9.31 -3.14
CA LEU A 561 -10.18 9.37 -3.89
C LEU A 561 -10.05 10.13 -5.21
N TYR A 562 -8.99 10.94 -5.41
CA TYR A 562 -8.82 11.79 -6.58
C TYR A 562 -9.02 11.04 -7.91
N GLY A 563 -8.55 9.79 -7.97
CA GLY A 563 -8.65 8.93 -9.15
C GLY A 563 -10.09 8.61 -9.58
N SER A 564 -11.09 8.75 -8.71
CA SER A 564 -12.49 8.52 -9.10
C SER A 564 -13.07 9.62 -10.00
N ASN A 565 -12.36 10.73 -10.23
CA ASN A 565 -12.72 11.68 -11.30
C ASN A 565 -12.47 11.12 -12.72
N ASN A 566 -11.78 9.97 -12.84
CA ASN A 566 -11.45 9.37 -14.12
C ASN A 566 -12.35 8.16 -14.42
N SER A 567 -13.08 8.22 -15.55
CA SER A 567 -13.99 7.16 -16.00
C SER A 567 -13.30 5.80 -16.17
N ILE A 568 -12.04 5.77 -16.62
CA ILE A 568 -11.25 4.54 -16.75
C ILE A 568 -11.03 3.90 -15.37
N VAL A 569 -10.72 4.70 -14.36
CA VAL A 569 -10.47 4.23 -12.99
C VAL A 569 -11.76 3.67 -12.39
N ILE A 570 -12.89 4.36 -12.54
CA ILE A 570 -14.18 3.87 -12.05
C ILE A 570 -14.52 2.51 -12.67
N GLN A 571 -14.37 2.36 -13.99
CA GLN A 571 -14.77 1.14 -14.69
C GLN A 571 -13.82 -0.04 -14.47
N ASN A 572 -12.51 0.22 -14.39
CA ASN A 572 -11.50 -0.84 -14.51
C ASN A 572 -10.72 -1.09 -13.22
N PHE A 573 -10.59 -0.05 -12.39
CA PHE A 573 -9.69 -0.03 -11.24
C PHE A 573 -10.44 0.43 -9.99
N TRP A 574 -11.66 -0.08 -9.81
CA TRP A 574 -12.60 0.35 -8.77
C TRP A 574 -12.01 0.30 -7.36
N TRP A 575 -11.12 -0.66 -7.07
CA TRP A 575 -10.48 -0.82 -5.77
C TRP A 575 -9.62 0.38 -5.36
N ARG A 576 -9.15 1.20 -6.33
CA ARG A 576 -8.32 2.39 -6.07
C ARG A 576 -9.02 3.44 -5.22
N TRP A 577 -10.35 3.55 -5.32
CA TRP A 577 -11.12 4.56 -4.59
C TRP A 577 -12.11 3.93 -3.60
N VAL A 578 -12.73 2.79 -3.94
CA VAL A 578 -13.80 2.18 -3.12
C VAL A 578 -13.34 1.83 -1.71
N PHE A 579 -12.19 1.18 -1.54
CA PHE A 579 -11.74 0.78 -0.20
C PHE A 579 -11.49 1.98 0.71
N THR A 580 -10.85 3.02 0.17
CA THR A 580 -10.60 4.25 0.92
C THR A 580 -11.89 4.98 1.25
N SER A 581 -12.85 5.06 0.30
CA SER A 581 -14.16 5.67 0.53
C SER A 581 -14.94 4.97 1.65
N ILE A 582 -14.92 3.63 1.66
CA ILE A 582 -15.61 2.84 2.69
C ILE A 582 -14.97 3.10 4.06
N ILE A 583 -13.65 3.08 4.16
CA ILE A 583 -12.95 3.28 5.44
C ILE A 583 -13.14 4.70 5.96
N LEU A 584 -13.03 5.71 5.09
CA LEU A 584 -13.31 7.11 5.43
C LEU A 584 -14.77 7.26 5.90
N GLY A 585 -15.73 6.71 5.15
CA GLY A 585 -17.16 6.79 5.45
C GLY A 585 -17.51 6.12 6.79
N ILE A 586 -17.03 4.90 7.03
CA ILE A 586 -17.21 4.20 8.31
C ILE A 586 -16.61 5.04 9.44
N CYS A 587 -15.38 5.54 9.27
CA CYS A 587 -14.72 6.35 10.29
C CYS A 587 -15.53 7.59 10.66
N VAL A 588 -16.00 8.35 9.66
CA VAL A 588 -16.80 9.57 9.86
C VAL A 588 -18.14 9.25 10.55
N ILE A 589 -18.84 8.20 10.10
CA ILE A 589 -20.09 7.76 10.73
C ILE A 589 -19.84 7.38 12.19
N CYS A 590 -18.79 6.60 12.48
CA CYS A 590 -18.46 6.18 13.84
C CYS A 590 -18.15 7.36 14.77
N ILE A 591 -17.44 8.39 14.29
CA ILE A 591 -17.18 9.62 15.06
C ILE A 591 -18.49 10.38 15.32
N ASN A 592 -19.36 10.53 14.31
CA ASN A 592 -20.64 11.22 14.48
C ASN A 592 -21.56 10.50 15.48
N LEU A 593 -21.71 9.17 15.35
CA LEU A 593 -22.48 8.38 16.32
C LEU A 593 -21.94 8.49 17.75
N THR A 594 -20.62 8.61 17.89
CA THR A 594 -19.97 8.83 19.19
C THR A 594 -20.29 10.23 19.72
N GLY A 595 -20.21 11.26 18.88
CA GLY A 595 -20.55 12.64 19.23
C GLY A 595 -22.01 12.82 19.65
N ASP A 596 -22.94 12.25 18.88
CA ASP A 596 -24.37 12.28 19.18
C ASP A 596 -24.68 11.52 20.48
N GLY A 597 -24.09 10.35 20.69
CA GLY A 597 -24.25 9.63 21.95
C GLY A 597 -23.73 10.41 23.16
N LEU A 598 -22.62 11.13 22.99
CA LEU A 598 -22.08 11.99 24.05
C LEU A 598 -23.04 13.14 24.33
N ARG A 599 -23.62 13.75 23.30
CA ARG A 599 -24.64 14.79 23.41
C ARG A 599 -25.86 14.30 24.19
N ASP A 600 -26.41 13.15 23.79
CA ASP A 600 -27.58 12.55 24.43
C ASP A 600 -27.32 12.21 25.89
N ALA A 601 -26.11 11.74 26.21
CA ALA A 601 -25.71 11.42 27.58
C ALA A 601 -25.58 12.65 28.49
N ILE A 602 -25.37 13.84 27.90
CA ILE A 602 -25.24 15.13 28.61
C ILE A 602 -26.59 15.85 28.74
N ASP A 603 -27.50 15.69 27.77
CA ASP A 603 -28.81 16.35 27.78
C ASP A 603 -29.76 15.70 28.81
N PRO A 604 -30.17 16.38 29.88
CA PRO A 604 -31.08 15.82 30.88
C PRO A 604 -32.48 15.52 30.34
N LYS A 605 -32.90 16.13 29.21
CA LYS A 605 -34.22 15.91 28.59
C LYS A 605 -34.24 14.71 27.64
N SER A 606 -33.09 14.14 27.28
CA SER A 606 -33.04 12.97 26.41
C SER A 606 -33.62 11.71 27.08
N GLN A 607 -33.69 11.68 28.42
CA GLN A 607 -34.15 10.53 29.21
C GLN A 607 -35.67 10.42 29.35
N GLU A 608 -36.44 11.42 28.91
CA GLU A 608 -37.91 11.40 28.92
C GLU A 608 -38.51 10.85 27.61
N ARG A 609 -37.68 10.53 26.61
CA ARG A 609 -38.07 9.96 25.31
C ARG A 609 -37.61 8.52 25.20
#